data_AF-A0A8T3C3J9-F1
#
_entry.id   AF-A0A8T3C3J9-F1
#
_cell.length_a   1.000
_cell.length_b   1.000
_cell.length_c   1.000
_cell.angle_alpha   90.00
_cell.angle_beta   90.00
_cell.angle_gamma   90.00
#
_symmetry.space_group_name_H-M   'P 1'
#
loop_
_entity.id
_entity.type
_entity.pdbx_description
1 polymer ?
#
loop_
_entity_poly.entity_id
_entity_poly.type
_entity_poly.pdbx_seq_one_letter_code
_entity_poly.pdbx_strand_id
1 'polypeptide(L)'
;MSSSNSSVVKSRMQQSKLHCNCHLKCVVFTCHRGPNSGRQFYRCVYNQTEDDCRFFKWVDEEEEEEPTYVTLIEFKASDARNSKKLDLILRMMKVFVVMVFIDITVRLYLG
;
A
#
# COMPACT_ATOMS: atom_id res chain seq x y z
N MET A 1 -8.63 23.70 -21.69
CA MET A 1 -9.44 22.70 -22.42
C MET A 1 -8.63 21.43 -22.54
N SER A 2 -9.29 20.29 -22.31
CA SER A 2 -8.86 18.92 -22.61
C SER A 2 -7.89 18.25 -21.63
N SER A 3 -8.52 17.56 -20.68
CA SER A 3 -8.00 16.55 -19.76
C SER A 3 -7.38 15.37 -20.52
N SER A 4 -6.16 14.97 -20.14
CA SER A 4 -5.57 13.71 -20.59
C SER A 4 -5.91 12.61 -19.59
N ASN A 5 -7.04 11.95 -19.84
CA ASN A 5 -7.42 10.70 -19.18
C ASN A 5 -6.54 9.56 -19.73
N SER A 6 -5.55 9.14 -18.94
CA SER A 6 -4.71 7.98 -19.23
C SER A 6 -4.79 7.00 -18.05
N SER A 7 -5.89 6.27 -17.99
CA SER A 7 -5.97 5.03 -17.22
C SER A 7 -6.63 3.98 -18.10
N VAL A 8 -5.91 3.64 -19.18
CA VAL A 8 -6.17 2.48 -20.04
C VAL A 8 -6.36 1.24 -19.15
N VAL A 9 -7.60 0.76 -19.13
CA VAL A 9 -8.01 -0.65 -19.17
C VAL A 9 -6.94 -1.62 -18.65
N LYS A 10 -6.85 -1.78 -17.33
CA LYS A 10 -6.28 -2.99 -16.73
C LYS A 10 -7.39 -3.99 -16.46
N SER A 11 -7.99 -4.52 -17.52
CA SER A 11 -8.79 -5.75 -17.45
C SER A 11 -7.84 -6.95 -17.27
N ARG A 12 -7.20 -7.04 -16.12
CA ARG A 12 -6.49 -8.23 -15.67
C ARG A 12 -7.35 -8.79 -14.55
N MET A 13 -8.04 -9.90 -14.82
CA MET A 13 -8.77 -10.77 -13.89
C MET A 13 -8.40 -10.46 -12.44
N GLN A 14 -9.12 -9.47 -11.86
CA GLN A 14 -8.74 -8.86 -10.60
C GLN A 14 -9.10 -9.88 -9.52
N GLN A 15 -8.10 -10.66 -9.08
CA GLN A 15 -8.25 -11.46 -7.88
C GLN A 15 -8.48 -10.47 -6.73
N SER A 16 -9.67 -10.51 -6.13
CA SER A 16 -9.98 -9.59 -5.03
C SER A 16 -9.09 -9.92 -3.83
N LYS A 17 -8.57 -8.88 -3.16
CA LYS A 17 -7.99 -9.05 -1.82
C LYS A 17 -9.08 -9.27 -0.75
N LEU A 18 -10.33 -8.99 -1.10
CA LEU A 18 -11.48 -9.17 -0.25
C LEU A 18 -11.81 -10.65 -0.04
N HIS A 19 -12.16 -10.97 1.20
CA HIS A 19 -12.62 -12.29 1.61
C HIS A 19 -14.10 -12.17 2.02
N CYS A 20 -14.90 -13.14 1.61
CA CYS A 20 -16.31 -13.21 2.02
C CYS A 20 -16.44 -13.80 3.44
N ASN A 21 -17.67 -13.93 3.93
CA ASN A 21 -17.97 -14.55 5.23
C ASN A 21 -17.59 -16.04 5.30
N CYS A 22 -17.29 -16.67 4.17
CA CYS A 22 -16.74 -18.04 4.13
C CYS A 22 -15.20 -18.07 4.21
N HIS A 23 -14.55 -16.91 4.43
CA HIS A 23 -13.09 -16.72 4.39
C HIS A 23 -12.42 -17.12 3.06
N LEU A 24 -13.19 -17.10 1.98
CA LEU A 24 -12.71 -17.36 0.63
C LEU A 24 -12.52 -16.04 -0.11
N LYS A 25 -11.54 -16.00 -1.00
CA LYS A 25 -11.35 -14.84 -1.89
C LYS A 25 -12.59 -14.64 -2.77
N CYS A 26 -13.07 -13.42 -2.82
CA CYS A 26 -14.18 -13.06 -3.69
C CYS A 26 -13.76 -13.04 -5.17
N VAL A 27 -14.75 -13.06 -6.04
CA VAL A 27 -14.58 -12.93 -7.49
C VAL A 27 -15.27 -11.65 -7.95
N VAL A 28 -14.66 -10.98 -8.92
CA VAL A 28 -15.21 -9.78 -9.55
C VAL A 28 -16.19 -10.17 -10.64
N PHE A 29 -17.35 -9.54 -10.62
CA PHE A 29 -18.39 -9.65 -11.64
C PHE A 29 -18.72 -8.27 -12.19
N THR A 30 -19.10 -8.20 -13.46
CA THR A 30 -19.59 -6.97 -14.08
C THR A 30 -21.10 -7.03 -14.18
N CYS A 31 -21.78 -5.96 -13.75
CA CYS A 31 -23.20 -5.79 -13.98
C CYS A 31 -23.46 -5.47 -15.46
N HIS A 32 -24.33 -6.23 -16.11
CA HIS A 32 -24.61 -6.06 -17.55
C HIS A 32 -26.01 -5.49 -17.84
N ARG A 33 -26.82 -5.23 -16.82
CA ARG A 33 -28.22 -4.82 -16.96
C ARG A 33 -28.61 -3.75 -15.95
N GLY A 34 -29.57 -2.92 -16.34
CA GLY A 34 -30.18 -1.92 -15.47
C GLY A 34 -29.29 -0.70 -15.19
N PRO A 35 -29.63 0.10 -14.16
CA PRO A 35 -28.96 1.36 -13.84
C PRO A 35 -27.47 1.23 -13.51
N ASN A 36 -27.03 0.06 -13.05
CA ASN A 36 -25.65 -0.22 -12.67
C ASN A 36 -24.84 -0.90 -13.79
N SER A 37 -25.34 -0.91 -15.03
CA SER A 37 -24.66 -1.55 -16.15
C SER A 37 -23.23 -0.99 -16.33
N GLY A 38 -22.26 -1.88 -16.49
CA GLY A 38 -20.83 -1.57 -16.58
C GLY A 38 -20.10 -1.53 -15.24
N ARG A 39 -20.80 -1.38 -14.09
CA ARG A 39 -20.16 -1.38 -12.76
C ARG A 39 -19.73 -2.78 -12.35
N GLN A 40 -18.63 -2.88 -11.61
CA GLN A 40 -18.07 -4.14 -11.12
C GLN A 40 -18.33 -4.33 -9.62
N PHE A 41 -18.58 -5.56 -9.20
CA PHE A 41 -18.83 -5.92 -7.81
C PHE A 41 -18.13 -7.23 -7.42
N TYR A 42 -17.84 -7.37 -6.13
CA TYR A 42 -17.29 -8.57 -5.52
C TYR A 42 -18.38 -9.47 -4.96
N ARG A 43 -18.28 -10.78 -5.19
CA ARG A 43 -19.19 -11.78 -4.62
C ARG A 43 -18.43 -13.06 -4.23
N CYS A 44 -18.96 -13.79 -3.26
CA CYS A 44 -18.49 -15.14 -2.94
C CYS A 44 -18.68 -16.10 -4.13
N VAL A 45 -17.72 -17.01 -4.34
CA VAL A 45 -17.77 -18.06 -5.39
C VAL A 45 -18.97 -19.00 -5.21
N TYR A 46 -19.37 -19.24 -3.96
CA TYR A 46 -20.45 -20.16 -3.61
C TYR A 46 -21.81 -19.48 -3.44
N ASN A 47 -21.99 -18.24 -3.92
CA ASN A 47 -23.27 -17.54 -3.82
C ASN A 47 -24.20 -17.88 -4.99
N GLN A 48 -24.78 -19.09 -4.96
CA GLN A 48 -25.62 -19.64 -6.05
C GLN A 48 -27.11 -19.73 -5.67
N THR A 49 -27.41 -19.91 -4.38
CA THR A 49 -28.77 -20.08 -3.84
C THR A 49 -29.05 -19.04 -2.74
N GLU A 50 -30.33 -18.86 -2.36
CA GLU A 50 -30.71 -17.83 -1.37
C GLU A 50 -30.15 -18.07 0.04
N ASP A 51 -29.81 -19.31 0.37
CA ASP A 51 -29.23 -19.71 1.66
C ASP A 51 -27.70 -19.56 1.70
N ASP A 52 -27.07 -19.24 0.57
CA ASP A 52 -25.62 -19.13 0.47
C ASP A 52 -25.07 -17.77 0.95
N CYS A 53 -23.74 -17.65 0.94
CA CYS A 53 -23.00 -16.47 1.36
C CYS A 53 -23.44 -15.20 0.61
N ARG A 54 -24.17 -14.32 1.31
CA ARG A 54 -24.72 -13.06 0.76
C ARG A 54 -23.71 -11.90 0.69
N PHE A 55 -22.42 -12.18 0.70
CA PHE A 55 -21.39 -11.14 0.60
C PHE A 55 -21.47 -10.40 -0.75
N PHE A 56 -21.50 -9.07 -0.69
CA PHE A 56 -21.54 -8.16 -1.83
C PHE A 56 -20.85 -6.85 -1.47
N LYS A 57 -19.96 -6.35 -2.33
CA LYS A 57 -19.33 -5.02 -2.22
C LYS A 57 -19.04 -4.48 -3.62
N TRP A 58 -19.21 -3.19 -3.86
CA TRP A 58 -18.83 -2.61 -5.16
C TRP A 58 -17.30 -2.43 -5.24
N VAL A 59 -16.73 -2.51 -6.45
CA VAL A 59 -15.27 -2.38 -6.64
C VAL A 59 -14.81 -0.94 -6.45
N ASP A 60 -15.61 0.03 -6.88
CA ASP A 60 -15.34 1.47 -6.74
C ASP A 60 -15.37 1.96 -5.29
N GLU A 61 -16.09 1.28 -4.39
CA GLU A 61 -16.07 1.55 -2.94
C GLU A 61 -14.73 1.16 -2.27
N GLU A 62 -13.92 0.29 -2.88
CA GLU A 62 -12.58 -0.04 -2.34
C GLU A 62 -11.54 1.00 -2.74
N GLU A 63 -11.72 1.68 -3.87
CA GLU A 63 -10.85 2.79 -4.29
C GLU A 63 -11.00 4.02 -3.36
N GLU A 64 -12.12 4.09 -2.63
CA GLU A 64 -12.40 5.12 -1.62
C GLU A 64 -11.87 4.78 -0.22
N GLU A 65 -11.22 3.63 0.00
CA GLU A 65 -10.46 3.38 1.23
C GLU A 65 -9.18 4.24 1.23
N GLU A 66 -9.35 5.56 1.37
CA GLU A 66 -8.26 6.43 1.77
C GLU A 66 -7.63 5.86 3.05
N PRO A 67 -6.30 5.81 3.14
CA PRO A 67 -5.64 5.43 4.38
C PRO A 67 -6.21 6.33 5.48
N THR A 68 -6.87 5.72 6.46
CA THR A 68 -7.50 6.46 7.55
C THR A 68 -6.50 7.47 8.09
N TYR A 69 -6.93 8.71 8.37
CA TYR A 69 -6.04 9.81 8.74
C TYR A 69 -5.03 9.40 9.83
N VAL A 70 -5.45 8.52 10.74
CA VAL A 70 -4.64 7.90 11.80
C VAL A 70 -3.44 7.14 11.22
N THR A 71 -3.69 6.19 10.32
CA THR A 71 -2.63 5.37 9.70
C THR A 71 -1.62 6.21 8.91
N LEU A 72 -2.07 7.26 8.23
CA LEU A 72 -1.20 8.16 7.49
C LEU A 72 -0.34 9.04 8.41
N ILE A 73 -0.90 9.52 9.52
CA ILE A 73 -0.14 10.24 10.55
C ILE A 73 0.91 9.31 11.17
N GLU A 74 0.55 8.08 11.51
CA GLU A 74 1.48 7.09 12.06
C GLU A 74 2.59 6.73 11.07
N PHE A 75 2.25 6.53 9.79
CA PHE A 75 3.23 6.29 8.73
C PHE A 75 4.19 7.46 8.58
N LYS A 76 3.68 8.70 8.51
CA LYS A 76 4.52 9.91 8.44
C LYS A 76 5.40 10.08 9.66
N ALA A 77 4.88 9.82 10.87
CA ALA A 77 5.65 9.87 12.10
C ALA A 77 6.75 8.78 12.13
N SER A 78 6.43 7.57 11.65
CA SER A 78 7.39 6.47 11.56
C SER A 78 8.49 6.77 10.54
N ASP A 79 8.13 7.25 9.36
CA ASP A 79 9.07 7.65 8.31
C ASP A 79 9.99 8.79 8.79
N ALA A 80 9.44 9.82 9.44
CA ALA A 80 10.21 10.90 10.03
C ALA A 80 11.16 10.42 11.14
N ARG A 81 10.73 9.49 11.99
CA ARG A 81 11.61 8.87 13.00
C ARG A 81 12.74 8.07 12.35
N ASN A 82 12.42 7.29 11.32
CA ASN A 82 13.39 6.46 10.60
C ASN A 82 14.43 7.32 9.86
N SER A 83 13.99 8.40 9.21
CA SER A 83 14.86 9.37 8.55
C SER A 83 15.83 10.03 9.53
N LYS A 84 15.33 10.53 10.66
CA LYS A 84 16.17 11.12 11.71
C LYS A 84 17.15 10.11 12.31
N LYS A 85 16.71 8.87 12.52
CA LYS A 85 17.57 7.79 13.03
C LYS A 85 18.68 7.46 12.03
N LEU A 86 18.37 7.41 10.74
CA LEU A 86 19.36 7.16 9.69
C LEU A 86 20.37 8.31 9.59
N ASP A 87 19.91 9.56 9.63
CA ASP A 87 20.78 10.74 9.65
C ASP A 87 21.71 10.74 10.86
N LEU A 88 21.19 10.40 12.05
CA LEU A 88 21.99 10.26 13.26
C LEU A 88 23.06 9.17 13.12
N ILE A 89 22.70 8.00 12.58
CA ILE A 89 23.65 6.90 12.35
C ILE A 89 24.73 7.33 11.36
N LEU A 90 24.36 7.95 10.24
CA LEU A 90 25.32 8.47 9.25
C LEU A 90 26.26 9.52 9.85
N ARG A 91 25.75 10.39 10.71
CA ARG A 91 26.54 11.38 11.43
C ARG A 91 27.52 10.73 12.41
N MET A 92 27.07 9.73 13.16
CA MET A 92 27.93 8.96 14.07
C MET A 92 29.04 8.23 13.32
N MET A 93 28.73 7.59 12.19
CA MET A 93 29.73 6.92 11.34
C MET A 93 30.78 7.90 10.82
N LYS A 94 30.38 9.10 10.38
CA LYS A 94 31.33 10.14 9.93
C LYS A 94 32.28 10.58 11.04
N VAL A 95 31.77 10.83 12.24
CA VAL A 95 32.61 11.22 13.39
C VAL A 95 33.62 10.12 13.71
N PHE A 96 33.18 8.87 13.73
CA PHE A 96 34.06 7.73 13.98
C PHE A 96 35.19 7.64 12.95
N VAL A 97 34.86 7.76 11.66
CA VAL A 97 35.85 7.76 10.57
C VAL A 97 36.88 8.88 10.75
N VAL A 98 36.45 10.10 11.08
CA VAL A 98 37.36 11.23 11.35
C VAL A 98 38.28 10.96 12.54
N MET A 99 37.75 10.42 13.63
CA MET A 99 38.55 10.08 14.82
C MET A 99 39.61 9.02 14.51
N VAL A 100 39.26 8.01 13.71
CA VAL A 100 40.19 6.97 13.26
C VAL A 100 41.30 7.58 12.37
N PHE A 101 40.95 8.46 11.43
CA PHE A 101 41.95 9.12 10.60
C PHE A 101 42.92 10.00 11.42
N ILE A 102 42.40 10.73 12.41
CA ILE A 102 43.23 11.55 13.30
C ILE A 102 44.20 10.64 14.09
N ASP A 103 43.71 9.57 14.71
CA ASP A 103 44.54 8.63 15.47
C ASP A 103 45.65 8.01 14.62
N ILE A 104 45.33 7.55 13.40
CA ILE A 104 46.33 7.03 12.45
C ILE A 104 47.38 8.11 12.14
N THR A 105 46.95 9.34 11.86
CA THR A 105 47.85 10.44 11.53
C THR A 105 48.79 10.76 12.68
N VAL A 106 48.26 10.87 13.91
CA VAL A 106 49.06 11.15 15.10
C VAL A 106 50.13 10.08 15.32
N ARG A 107 49.79 8.80 15.14
CA ARG A 107 50.75 7.69 15.25
C ARG A 107 51.84 7.72 14.18
N LEU A 108 51.52 8.20 12.98
CA LEU A 108 52.49 8.34 11.88
C LEU A 108 53.42 9.55 12.05
N TYR A 109 52.98 10.59 12.75
CA TYR A 109 53.76 11.82 12.95
C TYR A 109 54.54 11.85 14.28
N LEU A 110 54.05 11.18 15.32
CA LEU A 110 54.67 11.14 16.65
C LEU A 110 55.41 9.81 16.95
N GLY A 111 55.40 8.86 16.01
CA GLY A 111 56.18 7.62 16.04
C GLY A 111 57.23 7.60 14.94
#